data_AF-A0A4Q4VLN2-F1
#
_entry.id   AF-A0A4Q4VLN2-F1
#
_cell.length_a   1.000
_cell.length_b   1.000
_cell.length_c   1.000
_cell.angle_alpha   90.00
_cell.angle_beta   90.00
_cell.angle_gamma   90.00
#
_symmetry.space_group_name_H-M   'P 1'
#
loop_
_entity.id
_entity.type
_entity.pdbx_description
1 polymer ?
#
loop_
_entity_poly.entity_id
_entity_poly.type
_entity_poly.pdbx_seq_one_letter_code
_entity_poly.pdbx_strand_id
1 'polypeptide(L)'
;MAVLEALPEIKVTVRVEGKNCVEYEDPDAADIQASCPTSYKYIESVDYAEFRIHFHVDSDYNWDYMEHSLGVVVHVDNQELARTCLIKRQSDLDVYGRRVLLDDTTKARIEKDREVAKNLGIITVKLCRITLYANYCIPDSTQLKSSSLELTEKSFKGNEISHGTT
;
A
#
# COMPACT_ATOMS: atom_id res chain seq x y z
N MET A 1 -6.28 2.51 12.49
CA MET A 1 -6.68 3.48 11.47
C MET A 1 -5.57 4.50 11.37
N ALA A 2 -4.91 4.57 10.21
CA ALA A 2 -3.79 5.44 9.98
C ALA A 2 -4.35 6.83 9.66
N VAL A 3 -4.02 7.79 10.52
CA VAL A 3 -4.42 9.18 10.39
C VAL A 3 -3.16 10.00 10.25
N LEU A 4 -3.10 10.83 9.23
CA LEU A 4 -2.02 11.79 9.10
C LEU A 4 -2.38 13.01 9.96
N GLU A 5 -1.57 13.35 10.96
CA GLU A 5 -1.88 14.48 11.87
C GLU A 5 -2.07 15.81 11.12
N ALA A 6 -1.39 15.99 9.99
CA ALA A 6 -1.53 17.16 9.13
C ALA A 6 -2.86 17.19 8.34
N LEU A 7 -3.58 16.07 8.25
CA LEU A 7 -4.84 15.89 7.53
C LEU A 7 -5.77 14.95 8.33
N PRO A 8 -6.23 15.35 9.53
CA PRO A 8 -6.98 14.48 10.43
C PRO A 8 -8.33 14.02 9.88
N GLU A 9 -8.88 14.75 8.91
CA GLU A 9 -10.13 14.45 8.22
C GLU A 9 -9.97 13.32 7.18
N ILE A 10 -8.74 12.90 6.88
CA ILE A 10 -8.44 11.80 5.96
C ILE A 10 -7.98 10.58 6.76
N LYS A 11 -8.70 9.48 6.59
CA LYS A 11 -8.44 8.21 7.27
C LYS A 11 -8.08 7.16 6.23
N VAL A 12 -6.98 6.47 6.46
CA VAL A 12 -6.55 5.33 5.66
C VAL A 12 -6.61 4.09 6.54
N THR A 13 -7.26 3.03 6.07
CA THR A 13 -7.40 1.78 6.82
C THR A 13 -7.13 0.61 5.90
N VAL A 14 -6.39 -0.39 6.38
CA VAL A 14 -6.29 -1.67 5.66
C VAL A 14 -7.40 -2.59 6.15
N ARG A 15 -8.10 -3.22 5.21
CA ARG A 15 -9.15 -4.21 5.47
C ARG A 15 -8.72 -5.57 4.97
N VAL A 16 -8.84 -6.60 5.78
CA VAL A 16 -8.62 -8.00 5.41
C VAL A 16 -9.93 -8.74 5.62
N GLU A 17 -10.35 -9.51 4.61
CA GLU A 17 -11.64 -10.24 4.62
C GLU A 17 -12.85 -9.35 4.98
N GLY A 18 -12.82 -8.08 4.53
CA GLY A 18 -13.89 -7.10 4.77
C GLY A 18 -13.91 -6.48 6.17
N LYS A 19 -12.95 -6.82 7.05
CA LYS A 19 -12.81 -6.23 8.39
C LYS A 19 -11.61 -5.29 8.45
N ASN A 20 -11.74 -4.19 9.19
CA ASN A 20 -10.60 -3.30 9.45
C ASN A 20 -9.53 -4.07 10.24
N CYS A 21 -8.28 -4.02 9.79
CA CYS A 21 -7.16 -4.57 10.53
C CYS A 21 -6.92 -3.79 11.82
N VAL A 22 -6.41 -4.49 12.83
CA VAL A 22 -5.83 -3.85 13.99
C VAL A 22 -4.50 -3.24 13.54
N GLU A 23 -4.31 -1.97 13.87
CA GLU A 23 -3.07 -1.24 13.58
C GLU A 23 -2.36 -0.94 14.89
N TYR A 24 -1.05 -1.15 14.89
CA TYR A 24 -0.15 -0.97 16.02
C TYR A 24 0.83 0.16 15.74
N GLU A 25 1.40 0.75 16.80
CA GLU A 25 2.55 1.63 16.65
C GLU A 25 3.71 0.85 16.06
N ASP A 26 4.35 1.42 15.04
CA ASP A 26 5.53 0.86 14.43
C ASP A 26 6.76 1.24 15.29
N PRO A 27 7.43 0.26 15.94
CA PRO A 27 8.57 0.55 16.81
C PRO A 27 9.77 1.15 16.06
N ASP A 28 9.86 0.90 14.75
CA ASP A 28 10.95 1.36 13.90
C ASP A 28 10.64 2.73 13.26
N ALA A 29 9.43 3.26 13.43
CA ALA A 29 9.00 4.52 12.84
C ALA A 29 9.87 5.72 13.22
N ALA A 30 10.42 5.72 14.45
CA ALA A 30 11.25 6.80 14.97
C ALA A 30 12.58 6.95 14.21
N ASP A 31 13.08 5.86 13.61
CA ASP A 31 14.34 5.84 12.88
C ASP A 31 14.16 6.22 11.39
N ILE A 32 12.91 6.37 10.93
CA ILE A 32 12.61 6.70 9.54
C ILE A 32 12.56 8.23 9.35
N GLN A 33 13.57 8.77 8.66
CA GLN A 33 13.58 10.17 8.28
C GLN A 33 12.61 10.43 7.11
N ALA A 34 11.40 10.90 7.42
CA ALA A 34 10.42 11.28 6.41
C ALA A 34 10.68 12.68 5.83
N SER A 35 10.54 12.84 4.52
CA SER A 35 10.69 14.13 3.82
C SER A 35 9.43 15.00 3.85
N CYS A 36 8.29 14.42 4.25
CA CYS A 36 7.00 15.07 4.40
C CYS A 36 6.26 14.51 5.63
N PRO A 37 5.18 15.16 6.10
CA PRO A 37 4.34 14.60 7.16
C PRO A 37 3.95 13.17 6.80
N THR A 38 4.27 12.22 7.68
CA THR A 38 4.08 10.78 7.43
C THR A 38 3.66 10.11 8.73
N SER A 39 2.76 9.13 8.63
CA SER A 39 2.37 8.24 9.72
C SER A 39 2.75 6.83 9.36
N TYR A 40 3.35 6.11 10.32
CA TYR A 40 3.72 4.70 10.20
C TYR A 40 2.85 3.88 11.15
N LYS A 41 2.32 2.77 10.65
CA LYS A 41 1.54 1.81 11.43
C LYS A 41 1.92 0.41 10.99
N TYR A 42 2.05 -0.48 11.96
CA TYR A 42 2.22 -1.90 11.69
C TYR A 42 0.85 -2.59 11.66
N ILE A 43 0.67 -3.49 10.69
CA ILE A 43 -0.46 -4.41 10.64
C ILE A 43 0.08 -5.84 10.58
N GLU A 44 -0.62 -6.76 11.24
CA GLU A 44 -0.30 -8.18 11.12
C GLU A 44 -0.75 -8.70 9.75
N SER A 45 0.15 -9.38 9.05
CA SER A 45 -0.16 -10.05 7.79
C SER A 45 -0.94 -11.33 8.06
N VAL A 46 -1.97 -11.59 7.26
CA VAL A 46 -2.69 -12.86 7.27
C VAL A 46 -2.37 -13.60 5.99
N ASP A 47 -1.84 -14.82 6.13
CA ASP A 47 -1.43 -15.63 4.98
C ASP A 47 -2.60 -15.89 4.04
N TYR A 48 -2.34 -15.70 2.74
CA TYR A 48 -3.31 -15.90 1.65
C TYR A 48 -4.58 -15.05 1.72
N ALA A 49 -4.65 -14.07 2.63
CA ALA A 49 -5.82 -13.22 2.75
C ALA A 49 -5.78 -12.07 1.74
N GLU A 50 -6.91 -11.80 1.09
CA GLU A 50 -7.08 -10.58 0.30
C GLU A 50 -7.18 -9.37 1.23
N PHE A 51 -6.42 -8.32 0.92
CA PHE A 51 -6.52 -7.04 1.61
C PHE A 51 -6.98 -5.92 0.67
N ARG A 52 -7.56 -4.87 1.26
CA ARG A 52 -7.99 -3.65 0.58
C ARG A 52 -7.54 -2.44 1.39
N ILE A 53 -7.15 -1.38 0.71
CA ILE A 53 -6.81 -0.10 1.33
C ILE A 53 -8.02 0.80 1.15
N HIS A 54 -8.65 1.11 2.27
CA HIS A 54 -9.85 1.92 2.36
C HIS A 54 -9.48 3.35 2.74
N PHE A 55 -9.94 4.30 1.94
CA PHE A 55 -9.82 5.73 2.17
C PHE A 55 -11.18 6.27 2.59
N HIS A 56 -11.18 7.06 3.65
CA HIS A 56 -12.33 7.83 4.08
C HIS A 56 -11.94 9.30 4.21
N VAL A 57 -12.76 10.20 3.66
CA VAL A 57 -12.62 11.64 3.78
C VAL A 57 -13.86 12.19 4.46
N ASP A 58 -13.68 12.83 5.61
CA ASP A 58 -14.78 13.43 6.36
C ASP A 58 -15.45 14.54 5.53
N SER A 59 -16.76 14.72 5.71
CA SER A 59 -17.57 15.63 4.88
C SER A 59 -17.20 17.11 5.03
N ASP A 60 -16.55 17.46 6.14
CA ASP A 60 -16.08 18.80 6.48
C ASP A 60 -14.65 19.08 6.00
N TYR A 61 -13.99 18.13 5.35
CA TYR A 61 -12.66 18.34 4.77
C TYR A 61 -12.67 19.57 3.84
N ASN A 62 -11.73 20.48 4.08
CA ASN A 62 -11.62 21.71 3.31
C ASN A 62 -10.98 21.45 1.93
N TRP A 63 -11.84 21.19 0.95
CA TRP A 63 -11.46 21.06 -0.45
C TRP A 63 -10.95 22.37 -1.08
N ASP A 64 -10.99 23.52 -0.39
CA ASP A 64 -10.58 24.83 -0.94
C ASP A 64 -11.41 25.19 -2.20
N TYR A 65 -10.85 25.95 -3.15
CA TYR A 65 -11.53 26.43 -4.34
C TYR A 65 -11.93 25.30 -5.30
N MET A 66 -12.91 25.57 -6.18
CA MET A 66 -13.42 24.61 -7.15
C MET A 66 -12.29 23.89 -7.92
N GLU A 67 -12.47 22.57 -8.14
CA GLU A 67 -11.55 21.67 -8.86
C GLU A 67 -10.34 21.13 -8.08
N HIS A 68 -10.14 21.51 -6.82
CA HIS A 68 -9.16 20.84 -5.98
C HIS A 68 -9.59 19.41 -5.62
N SER A 69 -8.63 18.50 -5.66
CA SER A 69 -8.79 17.08 -5.34
C SER A 69 -7.56 16.59 -4.57
N LEU A 70 -7.65 15.38 -4.04
CA LEU A 70 -6.53 14.69 -3.41
C LEU A 70 -6.06 13.58 -4.33
N GLY A 71 -4.87 13.73 -4.90
CA GLY A 71 -4.19 12.65 -5.61
C GLY A 71 -3.74 11.59 -4.61
N VAL A 72 -4.05 10.33 -4.92
CA VAL A 72 -3.69 9.16 -4.13
C VAL A 72 -2.81 8.26 -4.98
N VAL A 73 -1.63 7.90 -4.46
CA VAL A 73 -0.78 6.88 -5.08
C VAL A 73 -0.47 5.82 -4.03
N VAL A 74 -0.80 4.57 -4.36
CA VAL A 74 -0.58 3.41 -3.50
C VAL A 74 0.55 2.58 -4.08
N HIS A 75 1.55 2.28 -3.24
CA HIS A 75 2.58 1.31 -3.56
C HIS A 75 2.53 0.15 -2.58
N VAL A 76 2.76 -1.06 -3.09
CA VAL A 76 2.98 -2.26 -2.28
C VAL A 76 4.35 -2.79 -2.66
N ASP A 77 5.21 -3.04 -1.66
CA ASP A 77 6.60 -3.44 -1.82
C ASP A 77 7.37 -2.57 -2.83
N ASN A 78 7.16 -1.25 -2.75
CA ASN A 78 7.72 -0.22 -3.65
C ASN A 78 7.29 -0.32 -5.13
N GLN A 79 6.25 -1.11 -5.46
CA GLN A 79 5.61 -1.10 -6.78
C GLN A 79 4.29 -0.34 -6.75
N GLU A 80 4.05 0.55 -7.71
CA GLU A 80 2.79 1.28 -7.83
C GLU A 80 1.64 0.30 -8.13
N LEU A 81 0.72 0.17 -7.18
CA LEU A 81 -0.47 -0.66 -7.30
C LEU A 81 -1.63 0.14 -7.91
N ALA A 82 -1.78 1.39 -7.50
CA ALA A 82 -2.89 2.23 -7.93
C ALA A 82 -2.53 3.72 -7.88
N ARG A 83 -3.16 4.47 -8.78
CA ARG A 83 -3.14 5.93 -8.85
C ARG A 83 -4.55 6.42 -9.12
N THR A 84 -5.08 7.25 -8.24
CA THR A 84 -6.48 7.70 -8.25
C THR A 84 -6.63 9.07 -7.57
N CYS A 85 -7.85 9.61 -7.54
CA CYS A 85 -8.15 10.88 -6.91
C CYS A 85 -9.36 10.75 -5.98
N LEU A 86 -9.29 11.33 -4.79
CA LEU A 86 -10.45 11.60 -3.95
C LEU A 86 -10.98 12.99 -4.32
N ILE A 87 -12.29 13.08 -4.49
CA ILE A 87 -13.00 14.31 -4.86
C ILE A 87 -14.10 14.60 -3.84
N LYS A 88 -14.53 15.87 -3.73
CA LYS A 88 -15.55 16.31 -2.75
C LYS A 88 -16.85 15.49 -2.70
N ARG A 89 -17.23 14.84 -3.80
CA ARG A 89 -18.45 14.02 -3.88
C ARG A 89 -18.25 12.56 -3.45
N GLN A 90 -17.03 12.15 -3.11
CA GLN A 90 -16.67 10.80 -2.74
C GLN A 90 -16.07 10.80 -1.33
N SER A 91 -16.83 10.30 -0.36
CA SER A 91 -16.38 10.11 1.02
C SER A 91 -15.51 8.86 1.17
N ASP A 92 -15.71 7.84 0.33
CA ASP A 92 -15.12 6.52 0.50
C ASP A 92 -14.55 5.96 -0.80
N LEU A 93 -13.38 5.33 -0.73
CA LEU A 93 -12.73 4.64 -1.86
C LEU A 93 -11.95 3.41 -1.39
N ASP A 94 -12.13 2.28 -2.09
CA ASP A 94 -11.36 1.06 -1.85
C ASP A 94 -10.36 0.79 -2.99
N VAL A 95 -9.11 0.52 -2.63
CA VAL A 95 -8.05 0.03 -3.53
C VAL A 95 -7.74 -1.42 -3.20
N TYR A 96 -7.81 -2.31 -4.18
CA TYR A 96 -7.64 -3.74 -3.99
C TYR A 96 -6.17 -4.14 -4.09
N GLY A 97 -5.64 -4.76 -3.03
CA GLY A 97 -4.30 -5.35 -3.03
C GLY A 97 -4.34 -6.76 -3.57
N ARG A 98 -4.06 -6.96 -4.87
CA ARG A 98 -3.91 -8.31 -5.42
C ARG A 98 -2.43 -8.68 -5.57
N ARG A 99 -1.99 -9.73 -4.87
CA ARG A 99 -0.74 -10.44 -5.18
C ARG A 99 -0.98 -11.43 -6.33
N VAL A 100 -0.07 -11.44 -7.31
CA VAL A 100 0.01 -12.49 -8.34
C VAL A 100 1.13 -13.43 -7.94
N LEU A 101 0.77 -14.65 -7.56
CA LEU A 101 1.73 -15.76 -7.39
C LEU A 101 2.09 -16.26 -8.80
N LEU A 102 3.34 -16.07 -9.22
CA LEU A 102 3.89 -16.68 -10.45
C LEU A 102 4.92 -17.74 -10.07
N ASP A 103 4.71 -18.92 -10.64
CA ASP A 103 5.43 -20.15 -10.36
C ASP A 103 6.45 -20.37 -11.50
N ASP A 104 7.48 -19.53 -11.62
CA ASP A 104 8.51 -19.76 -12.64
C ASP A 104 9.92 -19.30 -12.26
N THR A 105 10.86 -20.24 -12.43
CA THR A 105 12.21 -20.19 -11.88
C THR A 105 13.21 -19.79 -12.97
N THR A 106 13.93 -18.67 -12.81
CA THR A 106 15.13 -18.42 -13.64
C THR A 106 16.21 -17.66 -12.87
N LYS A 107 17.46 -18.14 -12.98
CA LYS A 107 18.66 -17.75 -12.20
C LYS A 107 19.10 -16.28 -12.31
N ALA A 108 18.51 -15.46 -13.18
CA ALA A 108 18.90 -14.06 -13.39
C ALA A 108 18.32 -13.07 -12.34
N ARG A 109 17.60 -13.57 -11.33
CA ARG A 109 16.72 -12.77 -10.46
C ARG A 109 17.28 -12.42 -9.08
N ILE A 110 18.36 -13.06 -8.63
CA ILE A 110 18.83 -13.00 -7.23
C ILE A 110 19.20 -11.59 -6.75
N GLU A 111 19.88 -10.79 -7.58
CA GLU A 111 20.25 -9.41 -7.18
C GLU A 111 19.03 -8.47 -7.16
N LYS A 112 18.07 -8.68 -8.08
CA LYS A 112 16.83 -7.92 -8.12
C LYS A 112 15.92 -8.29 -6.94
N ASP A 113 15.87 -9.58 -6.60
CA ASP A 113 15.14 -10.10 -5.45
C ASP A 113 15.71 -9.54 -4.13
N ARG A 114 17.02 -9.25 -4.05
CA ARG A 114 17.64 -8.62 -2.86
C ARG A 114 17.12 -7.21 -2.60
N GLU A 115 16.97 -6.38 -3.63
CA GLU A 115 16.42 -5.02 -3.49
C GLU A 115 14.91 -5.02 -3.23
N VAL A 116 14.18 -6.00 -3.80
CA VAL A 116 12.74 -6.19 -3.51
C VAL A 116 12.54 -6.65 -2.07
N ALA A 117 13.37 -7.56 -1.56
CA ALA A 117 13.27 -8.09 -0.21
C ALA A 117 13.38 -7.02 0.88
N LYS A 118 14.15 -5.94 0.65
CA LYS A 118 14.26 -4.82 1.60
C LYS A 118 12.94 -4.09 1.85
N ASN A 119 12.06 -4.10 0.85
CA ASN A 119 10.81 -3.34 0.89
C ASN A 119 9.58 -4.24 1.03
N LEU A 120 9.79 -5.54 1.25
CA LEU A 120 8.71 -6.51 1.34
C LEU A 120 7.85 -6.26 2.58
N GLY A 121 6.53 -6.33 2.41
CA GLY A 121 5.54 -6.09 3.46
C GLY A 121 5.23 -4.61 3.68
N ILE A 122 5.79 -3.70 2.86
CA ILE A 122 5.57 -2.26 3.01
C ILE A 122 4.45 -1.79 2.08
N ILE A 123 3.38 -1.26 2.68
CA ILE A 123 2.33 -0.53 1.97
C ILE A 123 2.61 0.96 2.14
N THR A 124 2.90 1.66 1.04
CA THR A 124 3.10 3.12 1.05
C THR A 124 1.93 3.82 0.40
N VAL A 125 1.28 4.72 1.12
CA VAL A 125 0.21 5.58 0.61
C VAL A 125 0.70 7.02 0.58
N LYS A 126 0.67 7.63 -0.61
CA LYS A 126 1.03 9.04 -0.80
C LYS A 126 -0.20 9.86 -1.14
N LEU A 127 -0.37 10.97 -0.44
CA LEU A 127 -1.42 11.94 -0.66
C LEU A 127 -0.81 13.26 -1.12
N CYS A 128 -1.36 13.86 -2.17
CA CYS A 128 -0.99 15.21 -2.60
C CYS A 128 -2.22 16.01 -3.00
N ARG A 129 -2.21 17.31 -2.72
CA ARG A 129 -3.26 18.22 -3.21
C ARG A 129 -3.01 18.52 -4.68
N ILE A 130 -4.04 18.38 -5.50
CA ILE A 130 -3.99 18.63 -6.95
C ILE A 130 -5.17 19.48 -7.39
N THR A 131 -5.06 20.13 -8.55
CA THR A 131 -6.17 20.82 -9.22
C THR A 131 -6.50 20.04 -10.49
N LEU A 132 -7.75 19.59 -10.63
CA LEU A 132 -8.22 18.86 -11.80
C LEU A 132 -8.65 19.85 -12.90
N TYR A 133 -7.79 20.11 -13.87
CA TYR A 133 -8.22 20.76 -15.10
C TYR A 133 -9.07 19.78 -15.92
N ALA A 134 -10.29 20.18 -16.25
CA ALA A 134 -11.32 19.36 -16.89
C ALA A 134 -10.79 18.28 -17.87
N ASN A 135 -11.16 17.01 -17.58
CA ASN A 135 -11.07 15.79 -18.42
C ASN A 135 -10.14 14.64 -17.99
N TYR A 136 -9.76 14.52 -16.71
CA TYR A 136 -9.31 13.23 -16.17
C TYR A 136 -10.14 12.83 -14.95
N CYS A 137 -11.38 12.46 -15.21
CA CYS A 137 -12.12 11.58 -14.32
C CYS A 137 -12.09 10.18 -14.93
N ILE A 138 -11.27 9.31 -14.37
CA ILE A 138 -11.66 7.90 -14.36
C ILE A 138 -11.58 7.44 -12.90
N PRO A 139 -12.68 7.55 -12.13
CA PRO A 139 -12.93 6.58 -11.08
C PRO A 139 -13.28 5.27 -11.79
N ASP A 140 -12.30 4.67 -12.46
CA ASP A 140 -12.37 3.24 -12.70
C ASP A 140 -11.78 2.65 -11.44
N SER A 141 -12.49 1.70 -10.84
CA SER A 141 -11.81 0.62 -10.16
C SER A 141 -10.94 -0.06 -11.23
N THR A 142 -9.80 0.54 -11.57
CA THR A 142 -8.90 -0.03 -12.55
C THR A 142 -8.43 -1.31 -11.86
N GLN A 143 -8.96 -2.43 -12.31
CA GLN A 143 -8.23 -3.67 -12.30
C GLN A 143 -6.97 -3.40 -13.11
N LEU A 144 -5.98 -2.78 -12.48
CA LEU A 144 -4.69 -2.58 -13.09
C LEU A 144 -4.14 -3.98 -13.27
N LYS A 145 -3.93 -4.35 -14.54
CA LYS A 145 -3.24 -5.59 -14.88
C LYS A 145 -1.93 -5.58 -14.10
N SER A 146 -1.84 -6.54 -13.19
CA SER A 146 -0.74 -6.81 -12.29
C SER A 146 0.63 -6.56 -12.91
N SER A 147 1.33 -5.51 -12.48
CA SER A 147 2.79 -5.53 -12.46
C SER A 147 3.19 -6.46 -11.32
N SER A 148 3.90 -7.53 -11.66
CA SER A 148 4.06 -8.67 -10.76
C SER A 148 5.04 -8.36 -9.61
N LEU A 149 4.49 -8.39 -8.39
CA LEU A 149 5.23 -8.44 -7.14
C LEU A 149 5.66 -9.89 -6.87
N GLU A 150 6.63 -10.36 -7.65
CA GLU A 150 7.07 -11.75 -7.59
C GLU A 150 8.21 -11.92 -6.59
N LEU A 151 7.97 -12.72 -5.55
CA LEU A 151 9.02 -13.39 -4.81
C LEU A 151 8.72 -14.88 -4.79
N THR A 152 9.75 -15.69 -5.02
CA THR A 152 9.62 -17.14 -5.05
C THR A 152 9.58 -17.69 -3.62
N GLU A 153 8.62 -18.60 -3.35
CA GLU A 153 8.40 -19.28 -2.06
C GLU A 153 9.67 -19.94 -1.51
N LYS A 154 10.61 -20.32 -2.39
CA LYS A 154 11.90 -20.92 -2.02
C LYS A 154 12.85 -19.97 -1.28
N SER A 155 12.66 -18.65 -1.36
CA SER A 155 13.51 -17.67 -0.65
C SER A 155 13.29 -17.65 0.86
N PHE A 156 12.16 -18.20 1.36
CA PHE A 156 11.91 -18.37 2.80
C PHE A 156 12.55 -19.63 3.40
N LYS A 157 13.02 -20.56 2.56
CA LYS A 157 13.63 -21.81 3.03
C LYS A 157 15.13 -21.61 3.21
N GLY A 158 15.47 -20.89 4.28
CA GLY A 158 16.83 -20.83 4.78
C GLY A 158 17.39 -22.24 4.97
N ASN A 159 18.64 -22.44 4.56
CA ASN A 159 19.40 -23.69 4.67
C ASN A 159 19.32 -24.29 6.08
N GLU A 160 18.47 -25.28 6.29
CA GLU A 160 18.55 -26.18 7.44
C GLU A 160 19.41 -27.38 7.04
N ILE A 161 20.72 -27.18 7.04
CA ILE A 161 21.72 -28.24 6.86
C ILE A 161 21.92 -28.93 8.22
N SER A 162 21.02 -29.84 8.56
CA SER A 162 21.25 -30.78 9.65
C SER A 162 22.00 -31.99 9.10
N HIS A 163 23.34 -31.91 9.10
CA HIS A 163 24.18 -33.11 9.04
C HIS A 163 24.34 -33.65 10.46
N GLY A 164 23.49 -34.60 10.83
CA GLY A 164 23.64 -35.43 12.03
C GLY A 164 23.70 -36.89 11.63
N THR A 165 24.88 -37.40 11.32
CA THR A 165 25.15 -38.84 11.32
C THR A 165 25.83 -39.19 12.64
N THR A 166 25.16 -39.97 13.48
CA THR A 166 25.82 -40.98 14.31
C THR A 166 24.83 -42.13 14.49
#